data_AF-A0A453HV61-F1
#
_entry.id   AF-A0A453HV61-F1
#
_cell.length_a   1.000
_cell.length_b   1.000
_cell.length_c   1.000
_cell.angle_alpha   90.00
_cell.angle_beta   90.00
_cell.angle_gamma   90.00
#
_symmetry.space_group_name_H-M   'P 1'
#
loop_
_entity.id
_entity.type
_entity.pdbx_description
1 polymer ?
#
loop_
_entity_poly.entity_id
_entity_poly.type
_entity_poly.pdbx_seq_one_letter_code
_entity_poly.pdbx_strand_id
1 'polypeptide(L)'
;MEKEAMEGHVNVMLPQENLRSDLPNGGIVLGHDKEISTLQEEISALRSRQRHLNRRRREALGKLIDLKGSIRVFCRVRPSISTSNIKIKSPVTVEQENIAVRAVGIKKDSSVDRVFDQESTQDDVFHEVKPILRSALDGHNVCILAFGQTGTGKTYTMEGTSDNLGAVPRAIQELFSHAAQDTSSTYSFSISMLEVYMGSLRDLLAPRQQPLFRSIEGNTTCNLSILATTSGSVQVEGLTDVAVPDLKKANQWYCRGRRSRSTSGTNVNNVSSRSHCSVCV
;
A
#
# COMPACT_ATOMS: atom_id res chain seq x y z
N MET A 1 -30.42 6.69 24.40
CA MET A 1 -30.03 7.99 24.96
C MET A 1 -28.87 8.47 24.12
N GLU A 2 -29.19 9.36 23.19
CA GLU A 2 -28.35 9.80 22.08
C GLU A 2 -27.06 10.47 22.58
N LYS A 3 -25.96 10.23 21.86
CA LYS A 3 -24.76 11.08 21.92
C LYS A 3 -24.51 11.59 20.51
N GLU A 4 -24.64 12.91 20.39
CA GLU A 4 -24.47 13.71 19.19
C GLU A 4 -23.07 13.51 18.58
N ALA A 5 -23.06 13.28 17.27
CA ALA A 5 -21.85 13.29 16.45
C ALA A 5 -21.49 14.74 16.13
N MET A 6 -20.30 15.15 16.56
CA MET A 6 -19.73 16.46 16.29
C MET A 6 -19.10 16.45 14.88
N GLU A 7 -19.89 16.77 13.85
CA GLU A 7 -19.38 17.04 12.50
C GLU A 7 -18.68 18.40 12.48
N GLY A 8 -17.34 18.39 12.59
CA GLY A 8 -16.50 19.55 12.40
C GLY A 8 -16.45 19.97 10.92
N HIS A 9 -17.44 20.75 10.48
CA HIS A 9 -17.33 21.55 9.28
C HIS A 9 -16.24 22.61 9.50
N VAL A 10 -15.10 22.46 8.82
CA VAL A 10 -14.11 23.54 8.72
C VAL A 10 -14.71 24.60 7.82
N ASN A 11 -15.34 25.59 8.44
CA ASN A 11 -15.80 26.79 7.78
C ASN A 11 -14.56 27.61 7.38
N VAL A 12 -14.09 27.44 6.15
CA VAL A 12 -13.06 28.33 5.59
C VAL A 12 -13.74 29.67 5.32
N MET A 13 -13.73 30.51 6.34
CA MET A 13 -14.16 31.90 6.29
C MET A 13 -13.15 32.65 5.41
N LEU A 14 -13.42 32.70 4.11
CA LEU A 14 -12.77 33.64 3.22
C LEU A 14 -13.11 35.05 3.73
N PRO A 15 -12.12 35.94 3.92
CA PRO A 15 -12.39 37.33 4.24
C PRO A 15 -13.26 37.90 3.12
N GLN A 16 -14.53 38.19 3.42
CA GLN A 16 -15.31 39.08 2.57
C GLN A 16 -14.77 40.49 2.77
N GLU A 17 -13.67 40.80 2.08
CA GLU A 17 -13.36 42.19 1.80
C GLU A 17 -14.51 42.72 0.94
N ASN A 18 -15.31 43.60 1.55
CA ASN A 18 -16.30 44.43 0.88
C ASN A 18 -15.58 45.33 -0.14
N LEU A 19 -15.25 44.80 -1.30
CA LEU A 19 -14.92 45.60 -2.47
C LEU A 19 -16.23 45.96 -3.18
N ARG A 20 -17.01 46.87 -2.54
CA ARG A 20 -17.99 47.68 -3.28
C ARG A 20 -17.19 48.64 -4.17
N SER A 21 -16.83 48.18 -5.36
CA SER A 21 -16.43 49.08 -6.44
C SER A 21 -17.70 49.72 -7.00
N ASP A 22 -17.94 50.97 -6.62
CA ASP A 22 -18.89 51.84 -7.31
C ASP A 22 -18.44 52.00 -8.78
N LEU A 23 -19.07 51.23 -9.67
CA LEU A 23 -18.96 51.41 -11.11
C LEU A 23 -20.13 52.27 -11.59
N PRO A 24 -19.90 53.46 -12.16
CA PRO A 24 -20.94 54.30 -12.68
C PRO A 24 -21.31 53.80 -14.09
N ASN A 25 -22.24 52.84 -14.17
CA ASN A 25 -23.24 52.68 -15.23
C ASN A 25 -23.99 51.37 -15.01
N GLY A 26 -25.30 51.48 -14.75
CA GLY A 26 -26.19 50.37 -14.43
C GLY A 26 -26.54 49.48 -15.62
N GLY A 27 -25.63 48.59 -16.00
CA GLY A 27 -25.91 47.49 -16.92
C GLY A 27 -24.98 46.31 -16.65
N ILE A 28 -25.55 45.10 -16.64
CA ILE A 28 -24.85 43.80 -16.64
C ILE A 28 -24.44 43.23 -15.25
N VAL A 29 -25.35 43.19 -14.27
CA VAL A 29 -25.20 42.32 -13.08
C VAL A 29 -26.22 41.16 -13.06
N LEU A 30 -27.39 41.36 -13.67
CA LEU A 30 -28.50 40.38 -13.64
C LEU A 30 -28.32 39.14 -14.54
N GLY A 31 -27.35 39.16 -15.47
CA GLY A 31 -27.08 38.03 -16.37
C GLY A 31 -26.28 36.92 -15.70
N HIS A 32 -25.32 37.30 -14.86
CA HIS A 32 -24.39 36.37 -14.23
C HIS A 32 -25.04 35.56 -13.10
N ASP A 33 -26.03 36.09 -12.38
CA ASP A 33 -26.72 35.34 -11.32
C ASP A 33 -27.48 34.12 -11.86
N LYS A 34 -28.13 34.26 -13.02
CA LYS A 34 -28.78 33.13 -13.70
C LYS A 34 -27.75 32.11 -14.18
N GLU A 35 -26.66 32.58 -14.76
CA GLU A 35 -25.56 31.73 -15.23
C GLU A 35 -24.91 30.95 -14.07
N ILE A 36 -24.63 31.62 -12.95
CA ILE A 36 -24.11 31.01 -11.72
C ILE A 36 -25.10 29.95 -11.19
N SER A 37 -26.40 30.26 -11.13
CA SER A 37 -27.43 29.30 -10.71
C SER A 37 -27.43 28.05 -11.62
N THR A 38 -27.39 28.24 -12.94
CA THR A 38 -27.37 27.12 -13.89
C THR A 38 -26.11 26.26 -13.75
N LEU A 39 -24.94 26.89 -13.56
CA LEU A 39 -23.69 26.17 -13.35
C LEU A 39 -23.67 25.42 -12.02
N GLN A 40 -24.26 25.98 -10.96
CA GLN A 40 -24.38 25.31 -9.67
C GLN A 40 -25.28 24.07 -9.75
N GLU A 41 -26.40 24.16 -10.47
CA GLU A 41 -27.27 23.02 -10.75
C GLU A 41 -26.53 21.94 -11.56
N GLU A 42 -25.80 22.33 -12.61
CA GLU A 42 -25.02 21.40 -13.42
C GLU A 42 -23.92 20.71 -12.59
N ILE A 43 -23.17 21.45 -11.76
CA ILE A 43 -22.17 20.90 -10.84
C ILE A 43 -22.82 19.89 -9.89
N SER A 44 -24.01 20.20 -9.36
CA SER A 44 -24.73 19.29 -8.46
C SER A 44 -25.15 17.99 -9.16
N ALA A 45 -25.61 18.08 -10.41
CA ALA A 45 -25.99 16.94 -11.23
C ALA A 45 -24.77 16.08 -11.60
N LEU A 46 -23.65 16.70 -11.98
CA LEU A 46 -22.40 16.02 -12.28
C LEU A 46 -21.85 15.29 -11.05
N ARG A 47 -21.85 15.92 -9.87
CA ARG A 47 -21.46 15.29 -8.60
C ARG A 47 -22.36 14.11 -8.25
N SER A 48 -23.68 14.22 -8.47
CA SER A 48 -24.62 13.11 -8.28
C SER A 48 -24.31 11.92 -9.21
N ARG A 49 -24.08 12.20 -10.50
CA ARG A 49 -23.69 11.20 -11.49
C ARG A 49 -22.36 10.53 -11.14
N GLN A 50 -21.36 11.30 -10.71
CA GLN A 50 -20.06 10.78 -10.27
C GLN A 50 -20.21 9.81 -9.09
N ARG A 51 -21.00 10.19 -8.06
CA ARG A 51 -21.28 9.30 -6.92
C ARG A 51 -21.95 8.00 -7.35
N HIS A 52 -22.92 8.07 -8.27
CA HIS A 52 -23.59 6.89 -8.82
C HIS A 52 -22.62 5.96 -9.57
N LEU A 53 -21.76 6.52 -10.43
CA LEU A 53 -20.74 5.75 -11.16
C LEU A 53 -19.72 5.13 -10.21
N ASN A 54 -19.27 5.86 -9.19
CA ASN A 54 -18.34 5.36 -8.18
C ASN A 54 -18.96 4.21 -7.36
N ARG A 55 -20.25 4.25 -7.05
CA ARG A 55 -20.96 3.13 -6.42
C ARG A 55 -20.98 1.89 -7.31
N ARG A 56 -21.40 2.04 -8.58
CA ARG A 56 -21.43 0.92 -9.55
C ARG A 56 -20.03 0.32 -9.78
N ARG A 57 -19.00 1.16 -9.84
CA ARG A 57 -17.61 0.71 -9.93
C ARG A 57 -17.20 -0.14 -8.72
N ARG A 58 -17.54 0.31 -7.50
CA ARG A 58 -17.27 -0.42 -6.25
C ARG A 58 -17.94 -1.79 -6.26
N GLU A 59 -19.23 -1.83 -6.59
CA GLU A 59 -20.00 -3.08 -6.71
C GLU A 59 -19.41 -4.04 -7.75
N ALA A 60 -18.99 -3.53 -8.91
CA ALA A 60 -18.38 -4.34 -9.97
C ALA A 60 -17.01 -4.88 -9.55
N LEU A 61 -16.19 -4.07 -8.86
CA LEU A 61 -14.90 -4.50 -8.34
C LEU A 61 -15.06 -5.56 -7.25
N GLY A 62 -16.02 -5.37 -6.33
CA GLY A 62 -16.34 -6.36 -5.29
C GLY A 62 -16.71 -7.71 -5.90
N LYS A 63 -17.65 -7.72 -6.85
CA LYS A 63 -18.01 -8.95 -7.58
C LYS A 63 -16.83 -9.59 -8.30
N LEU A 64 -15.95 -8.80 -8.92
CA LEU A 64 -14.76 -9.33 -9.59
C LEU A 64 -13.80 -10.00 -8.59
N ILE A 65 -13.60 -9.40 -7.42
CA ILE A 65 -12.76 -9.97 -6.36
C ILE A 65 -13.39 -11.26 -5.81
N ASP A 66 -14.69 -11.24 -5.54
CA ASP A 66 -15.42 -12.42 -5.05
C ASP A 66 -15.37 -13.59 -6.05
N LEU A 67 -15.54 -13.30 -7.34
CA LEU A 67 -15.45 -14.31 -8.42
C LEU A 67 -14.04 -14.88 -8.56
N LYS A 68 -13.00 -14.07 -8.38
CA LYS A 68 -11.61 -14.53 -8.40
C LYS A 68 -11.18 -15.20 -7.08
N GLY A 69 -12.01 -15.14 -6.04
CA GLY A 69 -11.68 -15.62 -4.70
C GLY A 69 -10.98 -14.58 -3.83
N SER A 70 -11.33 -14.58 -2.55
CA SER A 70 -10.77 -13.66 -1.53
C SER A 70 -9.31 -13.97 -1.18
N ILE A 71 -8.87 -15.20 -1.40
CA ILE A 71 -7.48 -15.63 -1.27
C ILE A 71 -7.00 -16.07 -2.65
N ARG A 72 -5.93 -15.43 -3.12
CA ARG A 72 -5.26 -15.78 -4.39
C ARG A 72 -3.80 -16.11 -4.13
N VAL A 73 -3.32 -17.16 -4.77
CA VAL A 73 -1.97 -17.68 -4.68
C VAL A 73 -1.30 -17.54 -6.03
N PHE A 74 -0.22 -16.77 -6.06
CA PHE A 74 0.61 -16.64 -7.26
C PHE A 74 1.95 -17.32 -7.04
N CYS A 75 2.42 -18.04 -8.06
CA CYS A 75 3.76 -18.60 -8.10
C CYS A 75 4.64 -17.72 -9.01
N ARG A 76 5.84 -17.35 -8.55
CA ARG A 76 6.80 -16.60 -9.38
C ARG A 76 8.12 -17.32 -9.45
N VAL A 77 8.52 -17.70 -10.66
CA VAL A 77 9.79 -18.35 -10.94
C VAL A 77 10.83 -17.28 -11.24
N ARG A 78 11.85 -17.16 -10.40
CA ARG A 78 12.94 -16.20 -10.64
C ARG A 78 13.82 -16.64 -11.83
N PRO A 79 14.45 -15.72 -12.57
CA PRO A 79 15.46 -16.05 -13.55
C PRO A 79 16.58 -16.94 -12.98
N SER A 80 17.00 -17.93 -13.77
CA SER A 80 18.18 -18.73 -13.47
C SER A 80 19.45 -17.89 -13.65
N ILE A 81 20.31 -17.87 -12.63
CA ILE A 81 21.60 -17.20 -12.72
C ILE A 81 22.59 -18.26 -13.23
N SER A 82 22.75 -18.39 -14.55
CA SER A 82 23.75 -19.29 -15.12
C SER A 82 25.12 -18.62 -15.11
N THR A 83 26.01 -19.10 -14.24
CA THR A 83 27.43 -18.69 -14.21
C THR A 83 28.30 -19.45 -15.21
N SER A 84 27.73 -20.38 -15.98
CA SER A 84 28.42 -21.18 -16.99
C SER A 84 27.64 -21.22 -18.30
N ASN A 85 28.35 -21.32 -19.42
CA ASN A 85 27.80 -21.39 -20.79
C ASN A 85 27.03 -22.70 -21.08
N ILE A 86 26.72 -23.51 -20.07
CA ILE A 86 26.04 -24.79 -20.22
C ILE A 86 24.54 -24.54 -20.11
N LYS A 87 23.83 -24.65 -21.24
CA LYS A 87 22.35 -24.61 -21.30
C LYS A 87 21.77 -25.86 -20.63
N ILE A 88 21.66 -25.86 -19.30
CA ILE A 88 20.90 -26.87 -18.57
C ILE A 88 19.41 -26.61 -18.87
N LYS A 89 18.69 -27.61 -19.38
CA LYS A 89 17.22 -27.53 -19.52
C LYS A 89 16.64 -27.23 -18.14
N SER A 90 15.86 -26.16 -18.03
CA SER A 90 15.17 -25.80 -16.79
C SER A 90 14.34 -26.99 -16.30
N PRO A 91 14.47 -27.41 -15.03
CA PRO A 91 13.65 -28.48 -14.47
C PRO A 91 12.20 -28.03 -14.23
N VAL A 92 11.85 -26.78 -14.57
CA VAL A 92 10.53 -26.18 -14.35
C VAL A 92 9.87 -25.90 -15.69
N THR A 93 8.66 -26.43 -15.86
CA THR A 93 7.72 -26.09 -16.92
C THR A 93 6.62 -25.21 -16.33
N VAL A 94 6.34 -24.09 -17.00
CA VAL A 94 5.36 -23.10 -16.55
C VAL A 94 4.26 -22.97 -17.60
N GLU A 95 3.01 -23.05 -17.14
CA GLU A 95 1.80 -22.65 -17.86
C GLU A 95 1.10 -21.53 -17.07
N GLN A 96 0.00 -20.98 -17.60
CA GLN A 96 -0.68 -19.83 -16.99
C GLN A 96 -1.12 -20.03 -15.53
N GLU A 97 -1.63 -21.23 -15.21
CA GLU A 97 -2.19 -21.62 -13.89
C GLU A 97 -1.55 -22.90 -13.34
N ASN A 98 -0.57 -23.47 -14.05
CA ASN A 98 0.08 -24.72 -13.66
C ASN A 98 1.59 -24.58 -13.69
N ILE A 99 2.25 -25.17 -12.68
CA ILE A 99 3.69 -25.31 -12.63
C ILE A 99 4.06 -26.78 -12.41
N ALA A 100 4.97 -27.27 -13.23
CA ALA A 100 5.49 -28.63 -13.14
C ALA A 100 7.00 -28.60 -12.90
N VAL A 101 7.45 -29.26 -11.84
CA VAL A 101 8.87 -29.43 -11.51
C VAL A 101 9.24 -30.88 -11.78
N ARG A 102 10.20 -31.08 -12.69
CA ARG A 102 10.75 -32.38 -13.05
C ARG A 102 12.28 -32.35 -12.86
N ALA A 103 12.74 -32.99 -11.79
CA ALA A 103 14.16 -33.18 -11.48
C ALA A 103 14.42 -34.65 -11.16
N VAL A 104 15.69 -35.06 -11.04
CA VAL A 104 16.04 -36.46 -10.73
C VAL A 104 15.36 -36.88 -9.42
N GLY A 105 14.43 -37.82 -9.50
CA GLY A 105 13.64 -38.32 -8.37
C GLY A 105 12.48 -37.43 -7.91
N ILE A 106 12.22 -36.28 -8.54
CA ILE A 106 11.14 -35.37 -8.17
C ILE A 106 10.25 -35.10 -9.39
N LYS A 107 8.97 -35.48 -9.26
CA LYS A 107 7.90 -35.09 -10.18
C LYS A 107 6.78 -34.45 -9.37
N LYS A 108 6.62 -33.13 -9.49
CA LYS A 108 5.57 -32.40 -8.78
C LYS A 108 4.88 -31.42 -9.71
N ASP A 109 3.58 -31.59 -9.82
CA ASP A 109 2.70 -30.69 -10.58
C ASP A 109 1.83 -29.95 -9.55
N SER A 110 1.61 -28.66 -9.75
CA SER A 110 0.84 -27.81 -8.83
C SER A 110 0.05 -26.77 -9.61
N SER A 111 -1.21 -26.58 -9.23
CA SER A 111 -2.09 -25.58 -9.81
C SER A 111 -2.29 -24.42 -8.83
N VAL A 112 -2.25 -23.20 -9.35
CA VAL A 112 -2.37 -21.93 -8.61
C VAL A 112 -3.08 -20.90 -9.48
N ASP A 113 -3.55 -19.79 -8.89
CA ASP A 113 -4.33 -18.77 -9.63
C ASP A 113 -3.55 -18.09 -10.76
N ARG A 114 -2.21 -18.00 -10.62
CA ARG A 114 -1.33 -17.49 -11.67
C ARG A 114 0.11 -17.97 -11.45
N VAL A 115 0.78 -18.34 -12.54
CA VAL A 115 2.23 -18.55 -12.55
C VAL A 115 2.91 -17.48 -13.40
N PHE A 116 3.90 -16.83 -12.81
CA PHE A 116 4.84 -15.91 -13.45
C PHE A 116 6.13 -16.69 -13.76
N ASP A 117 6.49 -16.74 -15.03
CA ASP A 117 7.71 -17.39 -15.51
C ASP A 117 8.97 -16.53 -15.26
N GLN A 118 10.10 -16.98 -15.79
CA GLN A 118 11.39 -16.30 -15.60
C GLN A 118 11.50 -14.96 -16.34
N GLU A 119 10.69 -14.75 -17.38
CA GLU A 119 10.69 -13.51 -18.17
C GLU A 119 9.72 -12.46 -17.60
N SER A 120 8.84 -12.88 -16.68
CA SER A 120 7.84 -12.03 -16.05
C SER A 120 8.47 -10.90 -15.22
N THR A 121 8.07 -9.67 -15.56
CA THR A 121 8.61 -8.43 -14.99
C THR A 121 7.95 -8.07 -13.65
N GLN A 122 8.44 -7.01 -13.00
CA GLN A 122 7.76 -6.45 -11.82
C GLN A 122 6.40 -5.84 -12.18
N ASP A 123 6.28 -5.28 -13.38
CA ASP A 123 5.04 -4.70 -13.90
C ASP A 123 3.97 -5.78 -14.12
N ASP A 124 4.35 -6.93 -14.68
CA ASP A 124 3.44 -8.07 -14.86
C ASP A 124 2.87 -8.56 -13.51
N VAL A 125 3.73 -8.69 -12.51
CA VAL A 125 3.31 -9.08 -11.15
C VAL A 125 2.43 -7.99 -10.53
N PHE A 126 2.79 -6.72 -10.67
CA PHE A 126 2.03 -5.62 -10.10
C PHE A 126 0.66 -5.43 -10.76
N HIS A 127 0.52 -5.78 -12.04
CA HIS A 127 -0.76 -5.71 -12.75
C HIS A 127 -1.85 -6.57 -12.08
N GLU A 128 -1.49 -7.74 -11.53
CA GLU A 128 -2.43 -8.60 -10.79
C GLU A 128 -2.75 -8.10 -9.37
N VAL A 129 -1.88 -7.26 -8.81
CA VAL A 129 -2.02 -6.66 -7.47
C VAL A 129 -2.84 -5.36 -7.53
N LYS A 130 -2.76 -4.60 -8.63
CA LYS A 130 -3.42 -3.30 -8.76
C LYS A 130 -4.94 -3.29 -8.44
N PRO A 131 -5.76 -4.27 -8.87
CA PRO A 131 -7.19 -4.27 -8.56
C PRO A 131 -7.51 -4.34 -7.06
N ILE A 132 -6.74 -5.10 -6.29
CA ILE A 132 -6.98 -5.23 -4.84
C ILE A 132 -6.58 -3.95 -4.10
N LEU A 133 -5.56 -3.21 -4.55
CA LEU A 133 -5.22 -1.91 -3.95
C LEU A 133 -6.36 -0.90 -4.06
N ARG A 134 -7.11 -0.93 -5.15
CA ARG A 134 -8.28 -0.06 -5.31
C ARG A 134 -9.41 -0.44 -4.34
N SER A 135 -9.55 -1.73 -4.03
CA SER A 135 -10.48 -2.21 -3.00
C SER A 135 -10.08 -1.73 -1.60
N ALA A 136 -8.78 -1.54 -1.33
CA ALA A 136 -8.33 -0.95 -0.07
C ALA A 136 -8.85 0.48 0.12
N LEU A 137 -8.81 1.30 -0.94
CA LEU A 137 -9.40 2.66 -0.94
C LEU A 137 -10.93 2.66 -0.83
N ASP A 138 -11.58 1.53 -1.13
CA ASP A 138 -13.02 1.34 -0.97
C ASP A 138 -13.40 0.87 0.44
N GLY A 139 -12.42 0.70 1.35
CA GLY A 139 -12.64 0.33 2.75
C GLY A 139 -12.42 -1.14 3.09
N HIS A 140 -11.77 -1.90 2.21
CA HIS A 140 -11.45 -3.31 2.46
C HIS A 140 -10.01 -3.50 2.98
N ASN A 141 -9.82 -4.45 3.89
CA ASN A 141 -8.47 -4.84 4.31
C ASN A 141 -7.82 -5.73 3.25
N VAL A 142 -6.62 -5.38 2.82
CA VAL A 142 -5.88 -6.09 1.78
C VAL A 142 -4.51 -6.50 2.33
N CYS A 143 -4.13 -7.75 2.10
CA CYS A 143 -2.85 -8.30 2.53
C CYS A 143 -2.13 -8.94 1.35
N ILE A 144 -0.87 -8.55 1.14
CA ILE A 144 0.01 -9.12 0.10
C ILE A 144 1.21 -9.72 0.81
N LEU A 145 1.39 -11.02 0.64
CA LEU A 145 2.45 -11.79 1.29
C LEU A 145 3.37 -12.41 0.24
N ALA A 146 4.67 -12.36 0.50
CA ALA A 146 5.66 -13.10 -0.27
C ALA A 146 6.21 -14.24 0.57
N PHE A 147 6.06 -15.47 0.06
CA PHE A 147 6.51 -16.69 0.73
C PHE A 147 7.52 -17.46 -0.12
N GLY A 148 8.44 -18.18 0.53
CA GLY A 148 9.47 -18.99 -0.12
C GLY A 148 10.78 -19.05 0.67
N GLN A 149 11.68 -19.96 0.30
CA GLN A 149 12.99 -20.09 0.94
C GLN A 149 13.88 -18.84 0.73
N THR A 150 14.99 -18.75 1.44
CA THR A 150 15.99 -17.68 1.22
C THR A 150 16.53 -17.75 -0.21
N GLY A 151 16.67 -16.58 -0.85
CA GLY A 151 17.20 -16.49 -2.21
C GLY A 151 16.20 -16.75 -3.35
N THR A 152 14.91 -17.00 -3.08
CA THR A 152 13.89 -17.17 -4.14
C THR A 152 13.34 -15.86 -4.70
N GLY A 153 13.73 -14.71 -4.14
CA GLY A 153 13.31 -13.41 -4.66
C GLY A 153 12.16 -12.74 -3.91
N LYS A 154 11.79 -13.17 -2.68
CA LYS A 154 10.77 -12.47 -1.86
C LYS A 154 11.01 -10.96 -1.76
N THR A 155 12.22 -10.56 -1.36
CA THR A 155 12.62 -9.15 -1.24
C THR A 155 12.61 -8.45 -2.60
N TYR A 156 13.02 -9.13 -3.67
CA TYR A 156 12.94 -8.58 -5.03
C TYR A 156 11.47 -8.33 -5.43
N THR A 157 10.57 -9.28 -5.19
CA THR A 157 9.14 -9.11 -5.51
C THR A 157 8.49 -7.98 -4.71
N MET A 158 8.74 -7.90 -3.39
CA MET A 158 8.07 -6.91 -2.54
C MET A 158 8.74 -5.53 -2.58
N GLU A 159 10.06 -5.45 -2.48
CA GLU A 159 10.79 -4.17 -2.43
C GLU A 159 11.37 -3.78 -3.80
N GLY A 160 11.89 -4.76 -4.54
CA GLY A 160 12.59 -4.53 -5.81
C GLY A 160 13.97 -3.89 -5.64
N THR A 161 14.48 -3.35 -6.74
CA THR A 161 15.74 -2.59 -6.81
C THR A 161 15.47 -1.11 -7.04
N SER A 162 16.51 -0.27 -7.07
CA SER A 162 16.39 1.14 -7.48
C SER A 162 15.81 1.29 -8.88
N ASP A 163 16.20 0.38 -9.78
CA ASP A 163 15.88 0.47 -11.20
C ASP A 163 14.59 -0.28 -11.54
N ASN A 164 14.22 -1.25 -10.69
CA ASN A 164 13.02 -2.05 -10.87
C ASN A 164 12.26 -2.25 -9.57
N LEU A 165 11.38 -1.29 -9.27
CA LEU A 165 10.59 -1.21 -8.05
C LEU A 165 9.71 -2.46 -7.87
N GLY A 166 9.58 -2.94 -6.64
CA GLY A 166 8.70 -4.05 -6.28
C GLY A 166 7.26 -3.63 -5.97
N ALA A 167 6.48 -4.58 -5.46
CA ALA A 167 5.06 -4.39 -5.18
C ALA A 167 4.77 -3.29 -4.16
N VAL A 168 5.57 -3.17 -3.09
CA VAL A 168 5.34 -2.19 -2.01
C VAL A 168 5.51 -0.73 -2.48
N PRO A 169 6.66 -0.32 -3.06
CA PRO A 169 6.79 1.07 -3.54
C PRO A 169 5.80 1.41 -4.67
N ARG A 170 5.47 0.45 -5.54
CA ARG A 170 4.45 0.63 -6.58
C ARG A 170 3.04 0.76 -5.98
N ALA A 171 2.74 -0.01 -4.92
CA ALA A 171 1.45 0.08 -4.22
C ALA A 171 1.26 1.45 -3.57
N ILE A 172 2.29 1.96 -2.89
CA ILE A 172 2.27 3.31 -2.32
C ILE A 172 1.99 4.35 -3.43
N GLN A 173 2.71 4.28 -4.55
CA GLN A 173 2.49 5.20 -5.68
C GLN A 173 1.05 5.11 -6.23
N GLU A 174 0.53 3.90 -6.42
CA GLU A 174 -0.81 3.67 -6.96
C GLU A 174 -1.91 4.18 -6.02
N LEU A 175 -1.77 3.96 -4.70
CA LEU A 175 -2.73 4.46 -3.69
C LEU A 175 -2.83 5.99 -3.71
N PHE A 176 -1.68 6.69 -3.69
CA PHE A 176 -1.65 8.15 -3.77
C PHE A 176 -2.15 8.66 -5.13
N SER A 177 -1.82 7.97 -6.23
CA SER A 177 -2.31 8.32 -7.57
C SER A 177 -3.83 8.21 -7.67
N HIS A 178 -4.42 7.14 -7.12
CA HIS A 178 -5.87 6.98 -7.09
C HIS A 178 -6.55 8.02 -6.21
N ALA A 179 -6.00 8.30 -5.03
CA ALA A 179 -6.52 9.34 -4.15
C ALA A 179 -6.48 10.73 -4.78
N ALA A 180 -5.43 11.05 -5.54
CA ALA A 180 -5.32 12.33 -6.25
C ALA A 180 -6.32 12.46 -7.43
N GLN A 181 -6.72 11.33 -8.04
CA GLN A 181 -7.67 11.30 -9.15
C GLN A 181 -9.13 11.26 -8.70
N ASP A 182 -9.41 10.79 -7.49
CA ASP A 182 -10.77 10.75 -6.96
C ASP A 182 -11.16 12.06 -6.28
N THR A 183 -11.93 12.88 -6.99
CA THR A 183 -12.48 14.14 -6.46
C THR A 183 -13.72 13.94 -5.59
N SER A 184 -14.20 12.71 -5.40
CA SER A 184 -15.43 12.42 -4.66
C SER A 184 -15.19 12.07 -3.18
N SER A 185 -13.95 11.77 -2.81
CA SER A 185 -13.59 11.32 -1.46
C SER A 185 -12.37 12.08 -0.94
N THR A 186 -12.29 12.25 0.37
CA THR A 186 -11.08 12.75 1.05
C THR A 186 -10.32 11.59 1.66
N TYR A 187 -9.02 11.50 1.40
CA TYR A 187 -8.15 10.44 1.89
C TYR A 187 -7.16 10.98 2.92
N SER A 188 -6.90 10.18 3.95
CA SER A 188 -5.79 10.38 4.89
C SER A 188 -4.98 9.09 4.93
N PHE A 189 -3.67 9.19 4.81
CA PHE A 189 -2.76 8.05 4.81
C PHE A 189 -1.82 8.13 6.02
N SER A 190 -1.55 6.98 6.62
CA SER A 190 -0.45 6.79 7.57
C SER A 190 0.42 5.62 7.13
N ILE A 191 1.60 5.48 7.71
CA ILE A 191 2.49 4.35 7.43
C ILE A 191 3.12 3.85 8.72
N SER A 192 3.14 2.53 8.88
CA SER A 192 3.87 1.84 9.94
C SER A 192 4.68 0.69 9.36
N MET A 193 5.84 0.40 9.97
CA MET A 193 6.72 -0.70 9.54
C MET A 193 7.22 -1.48 10.75
N LEU A 194 6.96 -2.79 10.73
CA LEU A 194 7.23 -3.71 11.83
C LEU A 194 8.13 -4.85 11.36
N GLU A 195 9.15 -5.16 12.13
CA GLU A 195 9.95 -6.37 11.99
C GLU A 195 9.61 -7.37 13.10
N VAL A 196 9.41 -8.63 12.73
CA VAL A 196 9.27 -9.76 13.66
C VAL A 196 10.49 -10.66 13.51
N TYR A 197 11.28 -10.77 14.56
CA TYR A 197 12.49 -11.60 14.59
C TYR A 197 12.54 -12.44 15.85
N MET A 198 12.56 -13.76 15.70
CA MET A 198 12.62 -14.72 16.82
C MET A 198 11.56 -14.46 17.92
N GLY A 199 10.34 -14.08 17.50
CA GLY A 199 9.23 -13.77 18.41
C GLY A 199 9.29 -12.37 19.03
N SER A 200 10.37 -11.61 18.83
CA SER A 200 10.46 -10.20 19.24
C SER A 200 9.96 -9.28 18.14
N LEU A 201 9.19 -8.27 18.55
CA LEU A 201 8.69 -7.21 17.70
C LEU A 201 9.65 -6.02 17.72
N ARG A 202 9.83 -5.39 16.57
CA ARG A 202 10.66 -4.19 16.44
C ARG A 202 10.04 -3.17 15.51
N ASP A 203 9.94 -1.94 16.00
CA ASP A 203 9.50 -0.79 15.23
C ASP A 203 10.65 -0.30 14.33
N LEU A 204 10.41 -0.26 13.02
CA LEU A 204 11.40 0.18 12.03
C LEU A 204 11.37 1.70 11.79
N LEU A 205 10.32 2.40 12.22
CA LEU A 205 10.12 3.84 12.04
C LEU A 205 10.41 4.65 13.31
N ALA A 206 10.50 4.00 14.47
CA ALA A 206 10.85 4.64 15.73
C ALA A 206 12.08 5.57 15.62
N PRO A 207 12.11 6.71 16.33
CA PRO A 207 13.30 7.54 16.44
C PRO A 207 14.48 6.73 16.93
N ARG A 208 15.62 6.82 16.24
CA ARG A 208 16.87 6.20 16.70
C ARG A 208 17.29 6.92 17.97
N GLN A 209 17.17 6.27 19.12
CA GLN A 209 17.71 6.80 20.38
C GLN A 209 19.22 6.98 20.19
N GLN A 210 19.70 8.23 20.29
CA GLN A 210 21.13 8.48 20.33
C GLN A 210 21.69 7.88 21.63
N PRO A 211 22.78 7.11 21.61
CA PRO A 211 23.35 6.53 22.82
C PRO A 211 24.14 7.61 23.57
N LEU A 212 23.45 8.57 24.18
CA LEU A 212 24.09 9.57 25.04
C LEU A 212 24.04 9.20 26.53
N PHE A 213 23.17 8.25 26.92
CA PHE A 213 23.22 7.63 28.24
C PHE A 213 22.82 6.17 28.06
N ARG A 214 23.81 5.27 27.98
CA ARG A 214 23.55 3.84 28.19
C ARG A 214 23.30 3.72 29.69
N SER A 215 22.05 3.87 30.11
CA SER A 215 21.62 3.52 31.46
C SER A 215 22.15 2.12 31.74
N ILE A 216 22.86 1.97 32.86
CA ILE A 216 23.38 0.70 33.37
C ILE A 216 22.18 -0.03 33.98
N GLU A 217 21.21 -0.38 33.13
CA GLU A 217 20.06 -1.24 33.42
C GLU A 217 19.49 -1.61 32.05
N GLY A 218 19.60 -2.90 31.74
CA GLY A 218 19.29 -3.43 30.41
C GLY A 218 17.84 -3.21 29.98
N ASN A 219 17.61 -3.23 28.67
CA ASN A 219 16.32 -3.11 27.98
C ASN A 219 15.66 -1.73 28.02
N THR A 220 16.12 -0.82 27.17
CA THR A 220 15.21 0.11 26.47
C THR A 220 14.54 -0.65 25.32
N THR A 221 13.75 -1.67 25.64
CA THR A 221 12.88 -2.33 24.67
C THR A 221 11.69 -1.43 24.43
N CYS A 222 11.48 -0.99 23.19
CA CYS A 222 10.14 -0.61 22.76
C CYS A 222 9.26 -1.84 23.01
N ASN A 223 8.50 -1.85 24.10
CA ASN A 223 7.65 -2.98 24.47
C ASN A 223 6.43 -2.98 23.56
N LEU A 224 6.62 -3.45 22.33
CA LEU A 224 5.54 -3.66 21.39
C LEU A 224 4.74 -4.89 21.84
N SER A 225 3.44 -4.70 22.05
CA SER A 225 2.52 -5.77 22.44
C SER A 225 1.43 -5.92 21.37
N ILE A 226 1.04 -7.15 21.04
CA ILE A 226 -0.08 -7.39 20.11
C ILE A 226 -1.36 -7.42 20.94
N LEU A 227 -2.26 -6.48 20.68
CA LEU A 227 -3.55 -6.37 21.34
C LEU A 227 -4.67 -6.71 20.37
N ALA A 228 -5.52 -7.65 20.78
CA ALA A 228 -6.81 -7.87 20.14
C ALA A 228 -7.84 -6.93 20.77
N THR A 229 -8.38 -6.02 19.96
CA THR A 229 -9.46 -5.14 20.39
C THR A 229 -10.78 -5.91 20.49
N THR A 230 -11.72 -5.39 21.27
CA THR A 230 -13.07 -5.96 21.41
C THR A 230 -13.88 -5.97 20.10
N SER A 231 -13.49 -5.16 19.11
CA SER A 231 -14.06 -5.16 17.76
C SER A 231 -13.48 -6.24 16.84
N GLY A 232 -12.52 -7.04 17.32
CA GLY A 232 -11.83 -8.06 16.52
C GLY A 232 -10.68 -7.51 15.67
N SER A 233 -10.34 -6.22 15.77
CA SER A 233 -9.16 -5.64 15.12
C SER A 233 -7.88 -5.91 15.94
N VAL A 234 -6.75 -6.09 15.25
CA VAL A 234 -5.45 -6.32 15.87
C VAL A 234 -4.64 -5.02 15.81
N GLN A 235 -4.13 -4.57 16.95
CA GLN A 235 -3.25 -3.41 17.05
C GLN A 235 -1.93 -3.80 17.71
N VAL A 236 -0.86 -3.09 17.35
CA VAL A 236 0.43 -3.24 18.02
C VAL A 236 0.65 -1.99 18.86
N GLU A 237 0.55 -2.14 20.18
CA GLU A 237 0.73 -1.03 21.11
C GLU A 237 2.16 -0.49 21.02
N GLY A 238 2.31 0.83 20.99
CA GLY A 238 3.61 1.48 20.89
C GLY A 238 4.26 1.43 19.49
N LEU A 239 3.59 0.86 18.48
CA LEU A 239 4.07 0.91 17.09
C LEU A 239 3.91 2.33 16.54
N THR A 240 4.98 2.89 16.02
CA THR A 240 4.97 4.21 15.38
C THR A 240 4.11 4.16 14.12
N ASP A 241 3.00 4.89 14.14
CA ASP A 241 2.17 5.17 12.97
C ASP A 241 2.33 6.63 12.54
N VAL A 242 2.80 6.85 11.31
CA VAL A 242 3.20 8.19 10.84
C VAL A 242 2.27 8.67 9.75
N ALA A 243 1.60 9.81 9.98
CA ALA A 243 0.81 10.48 8.94
C ALA A 243 1.68 10.89 7.74
N VAL A 244 1.25 10.51 6.54
CA VAL A 244 1.94 10.77 5.27
C VAL A 244 1.02 11.53 4.31
N PRO A 245 0.99 12.88 4.35
CA PRO A 245 0.05 13.68 3.56
C PRO A 245 0.34 13.65 2.06
N ASP A 246 1.52 13.20 1.66
CA ASP A 246 1.94 13.16 0.26
C ASP A 246 2.86 11.96 -0.03
N LEU A 247 2.94 11.61 -1.31
CA LEU A 247 3.74 10.50 -1.82
C LEU A 247 5.24 10.66 -1.49
N LYS A 248 5.75 11.89 -1.40
CA LYS A 248 7.16 12.15 -1.11
C LYS A 248 7.48 11.76 0.33
N LYS A 249 6.66 12.16 1.31
CA LYS A 249 6.80 11.77 2.71
C LYS A 249 6.61 10.26 2.90
N ALA A 250 5.63 9.66 2.23
CA ALA A 250 5.45 8.20 2.27
C ALA A 250 6.71 7.45 1.82
N ASN A 251 7.29 7.85 0.68
CA ASN A 251 8.54 7.25 0.18
C ASN A 251 9.74 7.50 1.10
N GLN A 252 9.83 8.67 1.75
CA GLN A 252 10.90 8.96 2.72
C GLN A 252 10.83 8.04 3.94
N TRP A 253 9.63 7.86 4.52
CA TRP A 253 9.42 6.97 5.66
C TRP A 253 9.63 5.51 5.30
N TYR A 254 9.11 5.07 4.15
CA TYR A 254 9.36 3.73 3.63
C TYR A 254 10.86 3.46 3.45
N CYS A 255 11.59 4.38 2.80
CA CYS A 255 13.05 4.26 2.63
C CYS A 255 13.79 4.24 3.98
N ARG A 256 13.35 5.03 4.96
CA ARG A 256 13.92 5.03 6.31
C ARG A 256 13.75 3.68 6.99
N GLY A 257 12.53 3.11 6.97
CA GLY A 257 12.27 1.79 7.56
C GLY A 257 13.07 0.67 6.88
N ARG A 258 13.19 0.70 5.54
CA ARG A 258 14.05 -0.24 4.79
C ARG A 258 15.51 -0.18 5.22
N ARG A 259 16.05 1.03 5.42
CA ARG A 259 17.43 1.22 5.91
C ARG A 259 17.57 0.70 7.34
N SER A 260 16.62 1.00 8.23
CA SER A 260 16.60 0.51 9.62
C SER A 260 16.69 -1.02 9.68
N ARG A 261 15.87 -1.70 8.87
CA ARG A 261 15.90 -3.16 8.70
C ARG A 261 17.27 -3.65 8.19
N SER A 262 17.83 -2.98 7.19
CA SER A 262 19.13 -3.35 6.59
C SER A 262 20.29 -3.17 7.57
N THR A 263 20.33 -2.06 8.31
CA THR A 263 21.41 -1.74 9.28
C THR A 263 21.38 -2.61 10.53
N SER A 264 20.27 -3.29 10.80
CA SER A 264 20.18 -4.29 11.87
C SER A 264 20.99 -5.55 11.57
N GLY A 265 21.51 -5.69 10.35
CA GLY A 265 22.43 -6.74 9.93
C GLY A 265 23.90 -6.55 10.33
N THR A 266 24.26 -5.53 11.13
CA THR A 266 25.65 -5.32 11.57
C THR A 266 26.02 -6.15 12.80
N ASN A 267 26.18 -7.47 12.62
CA ASN A 267 27.18 -8.32 13.30
C ASN A 267 26.93 -9.79 12.89
N VAL A 268 27.70 -10.29 11.93
CA VAL A 268 27.92 -11.73 11.63
C VAL A 268 26.71 -12.57 11.17
N ASN A 269 25.46 -12.08 11.19
CA ASN A 269 24.28 -12.88 10.81
C ASN A 269 23.47 -12.28 9.66
N ASN A 270 23.12 -13.12 8.68
CA ASN A 270 22.22 -12.78 7.56
C ASN A 270 20.75 -12.74 8.02
N VAL A 271 20.42 -11.74 8.86
CA VAL A 271 19.16 -11.64 9.64
C VAL A 271 17.91 -11.50 8.77
N SER A 272 17.97 -10.87 7.59
CA SER A 272 16.79 -10.63 6.74
C SER A 272 16.12 -11.90 6.21
N SER A 273 16.81 -13.03 6.29
CA SER A 273 16.29 -14.36 5.93
C SER A 273 15.39 -14.96 7.01
N ARG A 274 15.58 -14.53 8.25
CA ARG A 274 14.98 -15.10 9.47
C ARG A 274 14.01 -14.14 10.18
N SER A 275 13.88 -12.91 9.67
CA SER A 275 12.88 -11.95 10.13
C SER A 275 11.77 -11.75 9.10
N HIS A 276 10.55 -11.53 9.60
CA HIS A 276 9.41 -11.10 8.80
C HIS A 276 9.31 -9.57 8.87
N CYS A 277 8.96 -8.93 7.75
CA CYS A 277 8.74 -7.49 7.69
C CYS A 277 7.32 -7.22 7.21
N SER A 278 6.60 -6.39 7.95
CA SER A 278 5.28 -5.89 7.61
C SER A 278 5.36 -4.39 7.34
N VAL A 279 4.64 -3.95 6.30
CA VAL A 279 4.43 -2.54 5.96
C VAL A 279 2.93 -2.34 5.88
N CYS A 280 2.40 -1.44 6.69
CA CYS A 280 0.99 -1.06 6.70
C CYS A 280 0.88 0.38 6.18
N VAL A 281 -0.08 0.62 5.28
CA VAL A 281 -0.37 1.91 4.63
C VAL A 281 -1.88 2.13 4.66
#